data_AF-A0A258JSZ1-F1
#
_entry.id   AF-A0A258JSZ1-F1
#
_cell.length_a   1.000
_cell.length_b   1.000
_cell.length_c   1.000
_cell.angle_alpha   90.00
_cell.angle_beta   90.00
_cell.angle_gamma   90.00
#
_symmetry.space_group_name_H-M   'P 1'
#
loop_
_entity.id
_entity.type
_entity.pdbx_description
1 polymer ?
#
loop_
_entity_poly.entity_id
_entity_poly.type
_entity_poly.pdbx_seq_one_letter_code
_entity_poly.pdbx_strand_id
1 'polypeptide(L)' 'MHILFLTDNFPPEVNAPASRTFEHCREWVKAGHEVTVITCAPNFPGGKVFAGYRNALFARERMDGIEVIRV' A
#
# COMPACT_ATOMS: atom_id res chain seq x y z
N MET A 1 7.43 16.44 6.05
CA MET A 1 5.96 16.38 6.22
C MET A 1 5.58 14.92 6.43
N HIS A 2 4.43 14.67 7.07
CA HIS A 2 3.86 13.33 7.15
C HIS A 2 2.64 13.26 6.22
N ILE A 3 2.71 12.36 5.23
CA ILE A 3 1.68 12.18 4.21
C ILE A 3 0.96 10.86 4.47
N LEU A 4 -0.35 10.93 4.73
CA LEU A 4 -1.22 9.78 4.80
C LEU A 4 -1.96 9.62 3.47
N PHE A 5 -1.86 8.44 2.84
CA PHE A 5 -2.55 8.12 1.61
C PHE A 5 -3.51 6.94 1.83
N LEU A 6 -4.80 7.13 1.55
CA LEU A 6 -5.82 6.10 1.68
C LEU A 6 -6.17 5.56 0.29
N THR A 7 -6.05 4.25 0.09
CA THR A 7 -6.29 3.61 -1.22
C THR A 7 -6.84 2.20 -1.05
N ASP A 8 -7.73 1.77 -1.95
CA ASP A 8 -8.23 0.40 -1.96
C ASP A 8 -7.16 -0.59 -2.41
N ASN A 9 -6.38 -0.22 -3.42
CA ASN A 9 -5.35 -1.06 -4.02
C ASN A 9 -3.95 -0.53 -3.78
N PHE A 10 -3.05 -1.47 -3.50
CA PHE A 10 -1.62 -1.23 -3.33
C PHE A 10 -0.84 -2.49 -3.68
N PRO A 11 0.46 -2.42 -4.05
CA PRO A 11 1.28 -3.61 -4.26
C PRO A 11 1.09 -4.61 -3.12
N PRO A 12 0.95 -5.91 -3.40
CA PRO A 12 1.35 -6.61 -4.63
C PRO A 12 0.33 -6.57 -5.79
N GLU A 13 -0.78 -5.83 -5.68
CA GLU A 13 -1.70 -5.67 -6.80
C GLU A 13 -1.03 -4.90 -7.95
N VAL A 14 -1.29 -5.31 -9.18
CA VAL A 14 -0.62 -4.78 -10.39
C VAL A 14 -1.54 -3.90 -11.24
N ASN A 15 -2.67 -3.47 -10.68
CA ASN A 15 -3.58 -2.58 -11.39
C ASN A 15 -3.06 -1.14 -11.41
N ALA A 16 -3.60 -0.35 -12.34
CA ALA A 16 -3.16 1.02 -12.54
C ALA A 16 -3.20 1.91 -11.27
N PRO A 17 -4.19 1.83 -10.36
CA PRO A 17 -4.14 2.60 -9.12
C PRO A 17 -3.02 2.12 -8.18
N ALA A 18 -2.84 0.81 -7.96
CA ALA A 18 -1.76 0.31 -7.10
C ALA A 18 -0.39 0.78 -7.56
N SER A 19 -0.08 0.62 -8.86
CA SER A 19 1.22 1.01 -9.42
C SER A 19 1.44 2.53 -9.35
N ARG A 20 0.45 3.35 -9.69
CA ARG A 20 0.60 4.81 -9.66
C ARG A 20 0.74 5.35 -8.25
N THR A 21 -0.07 4.86 -7.31
CA THR A 21 0.00 5.27 -5.91
C THR A 21 1.34 4.89 -5.31
N PHE A 22 1.84 3.67 -5.56
CA PHE A 22 3.14 3.22 -5.08
C PHE A 22 4.28 4.09 -5.60
N GLU A 23 4.33 4.34 -6.91
CA GLU A 23 5.38 5.18 -7.51
C GLU A 23 5.35 6.61 -6.93
N HIS A 24 4.18 7.19 -6.74
CA HIS A 24 4.05 8.53 -6.16
C HIS A 24 4.50 8.58 -4.69
N CYS A 25 4.10 7.58 -3.89
CA CYS A 25 4.55 7.43 -2.52
C CYS A 25 6.07 7.28 -2.42
N ARG A 26 6.68 6.50 -3.33
CA ARG A 26 8.12 6.31 -3.38
C ARG A 26 8.86 7.61 -3.71
N GLU A 27 8.36 8.41 -4.65
CA GLU A 27 8.96 9.72 -4.95
C GLU A 27 8.85 10.71 -3.79
N TRP A 28 7.76 10.68 -3.02
CA TRP A 28 7.67 11.48 -1.79
C TRP A 28 8.63 11.04 -0.71
N VAL A 29 8.83 9.72 -0.53
CA VAL A 29 9.86 9.20 0.37
C VAL A 29 11.25 9.70 -0.06
N LYS A 30 11.57 9.63 -1.36
CA LYS A 30 12.83 10.17 -1.90
C LYS A 30 13.00 11.68 -1.68
N ALA A 31 11.89 12.43 -1.69
CA ALA A 31 11.87 13.86 -1.35
C ALA A 31 12.02 14.14 0.17
N GLY A 32 12.20 13.10 1.00
CA GLY A 32 12.41 13.23 2.44
C GLY A 32 11.11 13.36 3.25
N HIS A 33 9.98 12.94 2.68
CA HIS A 33 8.70 12.90 3.41
C HIS A 33 8.50 11.55 4.09
N GLU A 34 7.85 11.59 5.24
CA GLU A 34 7.32 10.38 5.87
C GLU A 34 5.99 10.04 5.21
N VAL A 35 5.83 8.80 4.73
CA VAL A 35 4.64 8.37 3.98
C VAL A 35 4.05 7.14 4.64
N THR A 36 2.75 7.22 4.95
CA THR A 36 1.95 6.11 5.42
C THR A 36 0.81 5.85 4.44
N VAL A 37 0.64 4.60 4.02
CA VAL A 37 -0.45 4.14 3.17
C VAL A 37 -1.38 3.28 4.01
N ILE A 38 -2.68 3.58 3.98
CA ILE A 38 -3.71 2.68 4.50
C ILE A 38 -4.41 2.04 3.31
N THR A 39 -4.48 0.71 3.31
CA THR A 39 -5.07 -0.07 2.22
C THR A 39 -5.71 -1.37 2.72
N CYS A 40 -6.24 -2.19 1.81
CA CYS A 40 -6.87 -3.46 2.14
C CYS A 40 -5.89 -4.65 1.96
N ALA A 41 -6.30 -5.84 2.39
CA ALA A 41 -5.63 -7.07 1.97
C ALA A 41 -5.75 -7.24 0.44
N PRO A 42 -4.63 -7.46 -0.28
CA PRO A 42 -4.61 -7.46 -1.74
C PRO A 42 -5.45 -8.62 -2.29
N ASN A 43 -6.36 -8.33 -3.21
CA ASN A 43 -7.30 -9.33 -3.75
C ASN A 43 -7.64 -9.15 -5.24
N PHE A 44 -7.27 -8.04 -5.87
CA PHE A 44 -7.52 -7.75 -7.28
C PHE A 44 -6.56 -8.51 -8.21
N PRO A 45 -6.99 -9.01 -9.39
CA PRO A 45 -8.34 -8.96 -9.95
C PRO A 45 -9.22 -10.16 -9.54
N GLY A 46 -8.65 -11.18 -8.92
CA GLY A 46 -9.33 -12.46 -8.70
C GLY A 46 -10.39 -12.44 -7.59
N GLY A 47 -10.52 -11.35 -6.84
CA GLY A 47 -11.40 -11.24 -5.67
C GLY A 47 -11.00 -12.18 -4.53
N LYS A 48 -9.78 -12.72 -4.55
CA LYS A 48 -9.25 -13.67 -3.56
C LYS A 48 -7.98 -13.07 -2.97
N VAL A 49 -7.90 -13.08 -1.63
CA VAL A 49 -6.71 -12.58 -0.93
C VAL A 49 -5.47 -13.33 -1.40
N PHE A 50 -4.42 -12.59 -1.72
CA PHE A 50 -3.17 -13.17 -2.23
C PHE A 50 -2.50 -14.06 -1.17
N ALA A 51 -1.76 -15.07 -1.63
CA ALA A 51 -0.99 -15.93 -0.73
C ALA A 51 0.00 -15.10 0.10
N GLY A 52 0.10 -15.41 1.40
CA GLY A 52 0.90 -14.64 2.36
C GLY A 52 0.15 -13.47 2.99
N TYR A 53 -1.01 -13.07 2.46
CA TYR A 53 -1.88 -12.06 3.04
C TYR A 53 -3.10 -12.70 3.70
N ARG A 54 -3.71 -11.97 4.64
CA ARG A 54 -4.97 -12.33 5.30
C ARG A 54 -5.73 -11.07 5.69
N ASN A 55 -7.05 -11.17 5.75
CA ASN A 55 -7.84 -10.15 6.43
C ASN A 55 -7.51 -10.17 7.92
N ALA A 56 -7.19 -9.02 8.48
CA ALA A 56 -6.88 -8.82 9.88
C ALA A 56 -7.35 -7.43 10.29
N LEU A 57 -7.68 -7.23 11.57
CA LEU A 57 -8.07 -5.91 12.07
C LEU A 57 -6.97 -4.85 11.87
N PHE A 58 -5.73 -5.30 11.80
CA PHE A 58 -4.56 -4.45 11.58
C PHE A 58 -3.36 -5.31 11.15
N ALA A 59 -2.72 -4.95 10.05
CA ALA A 59 -1.42 -5.48 9.66
C ALA A 59 -0.51 -4.33 9.21
N ARG A 60 0.76 -4.35 9.64
CA ARG A 60 1.73 -3.31 9.30
C ARG A 60 2.92 -3.93 8.58
N GLU A 61 3.33 -3.31 7.49
CA GLU A 61 4.52 -3.66 6.73
C GLU A 61 5.25 -2.41 6.25
N ARG A 62 6.47 -2.59 5.74
CA ARG A 62 7.28 -1.48 5.21
C ARG A 62 7.80 -1.85 3.84
N MET A 63 7.60 -0.98 2.86
CA MET A 63 7.94 -1.19 1.44
C MET A 63 8.58 0.08 0.89
N ASP A 64 9.81 0.02 0.38
CA ASP A 64 10.52 1.17 -0.21
C ASP A 64 10.49 2.45 0.63
N GLY A 65 10.60 2.29 1.96
CA GLY A 65 10.55 3.38 2.94
C GLY A 65 9.14 3.85 3.31
N ILE A 66 8.09 3.40 2.60
CA ILE A 66 6.67 3.64 2.86
C ILE A 66 6.19 2.72 3.98
N GLU A 67 5.50 3.28 4.97
CA GLU A 67 4.75 2.50 5.94
C GLU A 67 3.41 2.09 5.34
N VAL A 68 3.09 0.80 5.32
CA VAL A 68 1.83 0.30 4.78
C VAL A 68 1.04 -0.37 5.90
N ILE A 69 -0.18 0.09 6.10
CA ILE A 69 -1.14 -0.45 7.06
C ILE A 69 -2.28 -1.07 6.26
N ARG A 70 -2.55 -2.35 6.51
CA ARG A 70 -3.69 -3.07 5.94
C ARG A 70 -4.77 -3.30 6.96
N VAL A 71 -6.00 -2.96 6.60
CA VAL A 71 -7.23 -3.08 7.40
C VAL A 71 -8.34 -3.77 6.63
#